data_AF-A0A4U9TTK7-F1
#
_entry.id   AF-A0A4U9TTK7-F1
#
_cell.length_a   1.000
_cell.length_b   1.000
_cell.length_c   1.000
_cell.angle_alpha   90.00
_cell.angle_beta   90.00
_cell.angle_gamma   90.00
#
_symmetry.space_group_name_H-M   'P 1'
#
loop_
_entity.id
_entity.type
_entity.pdbx_description
1 polymer ?
#
loop_
_entity_poly.entity_id
_entity_poly.type
_entity_poly.pdbx_seq_one_letter_code
_entity_poly.pdbx_strand_id
1 'polypeptide(L)'
;MASTDPDSPYLITTNPKLNGLGQLDPSLFGDLYALLGITPGQSPRETNEQFTVEDKFIGSSYFLDRLNLHPDYDYRFLGDAAFDTRYVSNAMLNQTGSRYLNGIGSDLEQMQTLMDNAARAQQSLGLKFGVSLTAQQIASLDHSILWWEATSINGQTVMVPKLYLSPKDVTINNAA
;
A
#
# COMPACT_ATOMS: atom_id res chain seq x y z
N MET A 1 3.98 -4.05 -15.38
CA MET A 1 3.26 -3.71 -16.64
C MET A 1 1.79 -3.75 -16.30
N ALA A 2 0.97 -2.88 -16.89
CA ALA A 2 -0.47 -2.98 -16.66
C ALA A 2 -1.01 -4.25 -17.34
N SER A 3 -1.76 -5.07 -16.62
CA SER A 3 -2.43 -6.26 -17.12
C SER A 3 -3.58 -5.85 -18.03
N THR A 4 -3.54 -6.27 -19.28
CA THR A 4 -4.64 -6.09 -20.24
C THR A 4 -5.69 -7.21 -20.16
N ASP A 5 -5.46 -8.20 -19.30
CA ASP A 5 -6.37 -9.31 -19.07
C ASP A 5 -7.54 -8.84 -18.17
N PRO A 6 -8.80 -8.93 -18.64
CA PRO A 6 -9.96 -8.54 -17.84
C PRO A 6 -10.16 -9.45 -16.62
N ASP A 7 -9.73 -10.71 -16.66
CA ASP A 7 -9.92 -11.71 -15.61
C ASP A 7 -8.77 -11.71 -14.59
N SER A 8 -7.74 -10.89 -14.81
CA SER A 8 -6.63 -10.77 -13.87
C SER A 8 -7.08 -10.05 -12.59
N PRO A 9 -6.79 -10.61 -11.40
CA PRO A 9 -7.10 -9.95 -10.14
C PRO A 9 -6.25 -8.69 -9.89
N TYR A 10 -5.23 -8.42 -10.71
CA TYR A 10 -4.32 -7.27 -10.56
C TYR A 10 -4.27 -6.43 -11.83
N LEU A 11 -4.40 -5.10 -11.70
CA LEU A 11 -4.14 -4.17 -12.79
C LEU A 11 -2.66 -4.01 -13.10
N ILE A 12 -1.79 -4.04 -12.11
CA ILE A 12 -0.34 -3.86 -12.28
C ILE A 12 0.32 -5.13 -11.78
N THR A 13 0.94 -5.88 -12.69
CA THR A 13 1.80 -7.00 -12.34
C THR A 13 3.25 -6.58 -12.47
N THR A 14 4.01 -6.73 -11.40
CA THR A 14 5.44 -6.50 -11.37
C THR A 14 6.12 -7.79 -11.87
N ASN A 15 6.18 -7.95 -13.19
CA ASN A 15 6.80 -9.03 -13.99
C ASN A 15 7.52 -10.18 -13.23
N PRO A 16 7.14 -11.46 -13.45
CA PRO A 16 7.59 -12.67 -12.71
C PRO A 16 9.05 -13.13 -12.87
N LYS A 17 9.99 -12.25 -13.20
CA LYS A 17 11.43 -12.52 -13.11
C LYS A 17 12.01 -11.62 -12.02
N LEU A 18 11.88 -12.07 -10.79
CA LEU A 18 12.34 -11.41 -9.55
C LEU A 18 13.87 -11.14 -9.51
N ASN A 19 14.61 -11.53 -10.55
CA ASN A 19 16.07 -11.59 -10.57
C ASN A 19 16.76 -10.29 -11.04
N GLY A 20 16.06 -9.16 -11.16
CA GLY A 20 16.59 -7.96 -11.84
C GLY A 20 16.13 -6.62 -11.25
N LEU A 21 15.90 -6.58 -9.94
CA LEU A 21 15.44 -5.38 -9.23
C LEU A 21 16.57 -4.37 -9.03
N GLY A 22 16.75 -3.47 -9.99
CA GLY A 22 17.67 -2.34 -9.87
C GLY A 22 17.29 -1.08 -10.66
N GLN A 23 16.31 -1.13 -11.57
CA GLN A 23 15.88 0.07 -12.28
C GLN A 23 14.37 0.28 -12.19
N LEU A 24 14.04 1.28 -11.39
CA LEU A 24 12.76 1.94 -11.32
C LEU A 24 12.55 2.74 -12.60
N ASP A 25 11.39 2.64 -13.22
CA ASP A 25 10.92 3.72 -14.09
C ASP A 25 10.16 4.73 -13.21
N PRO A 26 10.71 5.92 -12.96
CA PRO A 26 10.08 6.94 -12.12
C PRO A 26 8.80 7.52 -12.75
N SER A 27 8.61 7.36 -14.07
CA SER A 27 7.45 7.89 -14.79
C SER A 27 6.16 7.13 -14.43
N LEU A 28 6.25 5.82 -14.20
CA LEU A 28 5.10 4.99 -13.81
C LEU A 28 4.49 5.41 -12.47
N PHE A 29 5.32 5.89 -11.55
CA PHE A 29 4.85 6.41 -10.28
C PHE A 29 4.32 7.83 -10.42
N GLY A 30 4.92 8.66 -11.28
CA GLY A 30 4.41 9.99 -11.60
C GLY A 30 2.98 9.95 -12.15
N ASP A 31 2.72 9.05 -13.10
CA ASP A 31 1.38 8.86 -13.69
C ASP A 31 0.39 8.27 -12.68
N LEU A 32 0.84 7.39 -11.79
CA LEU A 32 0.02 6.86 -10.69
C LEU A 32 -0.33 7.95 -9.66
N TYR A 33 0.64 8.77 -9.26
CA TYR A 33 0.41 9.89 -8.35
C TYR A 33 -0.53 10.92 -8.96
N ALA A 34 -0.41 11.19 -10.27
CA ALA A 34 -1.34 12.01 -11.00
C ALA A 34 -2.76 11.41 -11.03
N LEU A 35 -2.88 10.08 -11.19
CA LEU A 35 -4.15 9.37 -11.17
C LEU A 35 -4.81 9.36 -9.78
N LEU A 36 -4.01 9.33 -8.72
CA LEU A 36 -4.47 9.37 -7.32
C LEU A 36 -4.60 10.79 -6.76
N GLY A 37 -4.27 11.83 -7.54
CA GLY A 37 -4.28 13.23 -7.09
C GLY A 37 -3.25 13.56 -6.00
N ILE A 38 -2.20 12.75 -5.87
CA ILE A 38 -1.14 12.91 -4.88
C ILE A 38 0.01 13.68 -5.54
N THR A 39 0.53 14.73 -4.90
CA THR A 39 1.72 15.44 -5.40
C THR A 39 2.94 14.99 -4.60
N PRO A 40 3.88 14.22 -5.18
CA PRO A 40 5.07 13.82 -4.44
C PRO A 40 6.00 15.03 -4.25
N GLY A 41 6.43 15.28 -3.02
CA GLY A 41 7.70 15.97 -2.78
C GLY A 41 8.83 15.13 -3.35
N GLN A 42 9.87 15.74 -3.90
CA GLN A 42 10.93 15.03 -4.62
C GLN A 42 11.55 13.91 -3.77
N SER A 43 11.15 12.66 -4.03
CA SER A 43 11.65 11.49 -3.31
C SER A 43 13.10 11.19 -3.72
N PRO A 44 13.99 10.87 -2.77
CA PRO A 44 15.26 10.24 -3.08
C PRO A 44 15.00 8.89 -3.77
N ARG A 45 15.72 8.61 -4.86
CA ARG A 45 15.72 7.28 -5.47
C ARG A 45 16.45 6.32 -4.52
N GLU A 46 15.75 5.36 -3.93
CA GLU A 46 16.38 4.29 -3.15
C GLU A 46 17.12 3.33 -4.10
N THR A 47 18.45 3.31 -4.01
CA THR A 47 19.37 2.46 -4.80
C THR A 47 19.88 1.23 -4.05
N ASN A 48 19.29 0.87 -2.90
CA ASN A 48 19.81 -0.22 -2.08
C ASN A 48 19.15 -1.57 -2.40
N GLU A 49 19.83 -2.35 -3.25
CA GLU A 49 19.47 -3.68 -3.76
C GLU A 49 19.60 -4.84 -2.74
N GLN A 50 19.79 -4.58 -1.44
CA GLN A 50 20.30 -5.62 -0.52
C GLN A 50 19.30 -6.32 0.41
N PHE A 51 17.99 -6.07 0.34
CA PHE A 51 17.08 -6.69 1.32
C PHE A 51 15.72 -7.16 0.79
N THR A 52 15.65 -7.64 -0.45
CA THR A 52 14.53 -8.51 -0.88
C THR A 52 14.79 -9.95 -0.44
N VAL A 53 14.35 -10.30 0.77
CA VAL A 53 14.13 -11.71 1.10
C VAL A 53 12.82 -12.12 0.43
N GLU A 54 12.98 -12.85 -0.66
CA GLU A 54 11.99 -13.10 -1.72
C GLU A 54 10.84 -14.08 -1.36
N ASP A 55 10.70 -14.49 -0.10
CA ASP A 55 9.80 -15.61 0.27
C ASP A 55 8.53 -15.24 1.07
N LYS A 56 8.26 -13.96 1.35
CA LYS A 56 7.08 -13.59 2.18
C LYS A 56 6.48 -12.23 1.85
N PHE A 57 6.23 -11.88 0.58
CA PHE A 57 5.38 -10.71 0.32
C PHE A 57 3.94 -11.06 0.70
N ILE A 58 3.42 -10.38 1.72
CA ILE A 58 1.99 -10.37 2.01
C ILE A 58 1.37 -9.15 1.37
N GLY A 59 0.14 -9.28 0.89
CA GLY A 59 -0.56 -8.21 0.20
C GLY A 59 -2.06 -8.36 0.36
N SER A 60 -2.77 -7.92 -0.67
CA SER A 60 -4.22 -7.90 -0.74
C SER A 60 -4.92 -9.19 -0.27
N SER A 61 -4.43 -10.39 -0.61
CA SER A 61 -5.02 -11.66 -0.16
C SER A 61 -4.92 -11.86 1.36
N TYR A 62 -3.75 -11.62 1.95
CA TYR A 62 -3.56 -11.67 3.40
C TYR A 62 -4.52 -10.74 4.12
N PHE A 63 -4.71 -9.53 3.58
CA PHE A 63 -5.61 -8.56 4.18
C PHE A 63 -7.08 -9.00 4.09
N LEU A 64 -7.53 -9.48 2.94
CA LEU A 64 -8.89 -9.98 2.76
C LEU A 64 -9.23 -11.13 3.72
N ASP A 65 -8.30 -12.06 3.93
CA ASP A 65 -8.45 -13.14 4.92
C ASP A 65 -8.69 -12.60 6.34
N ARG A 66 -7.98 -11.52 6.73
CA ARG A 66 -8.19 -10.86 8.04
C ARG A 66 -9.54 -10.19 8.17
N LEU A 67 -10.12 -9.75 7.05
CA LEU A 67 -11.47 -9.18 7.00
C LEU A 67 -12.56 -10.25 6.87
N ASN A 68 -12.18 -11.53 6.78
CA ASN A 68 -13.08 -12.64 6.46
C ASN A 68 -13.85 -12.37 5.15
N LEU A 69 -13.18 -11.76 4.17
CA LEU A 69 -13.67 -11.53 2.82
C LEU A 69 -13.03 -12.55 1.89
N HIS A 70 -13.86 -13.30 1.17
CA HIS A 70 -13.40 -14.31 0.23
C HIS A 70 -13.54 -13.75 -1.19
N PRO A 71 -12.44 -13.41 -1.87
CA PRO A 71 -12.48 -12.87 -3.22
C PRO A 71 -12.68 -14.01 -4.21
N ASP A 72 -13.90 -14.54 -4.33
CA ASP A 72 -14.15 -15.51 -5.39
C ASP A 72 -13.99 -14.84 -6.76
N TYR A 73 -14.49 -13.59 -6.96
CA TYR A 73 -14.15 -12.69 -8.09
C TYR A 73 -14.43 -11.18 -7.82
N ASP A 74 -14.76 -10.78 -6.59
CA ASP A 74 -15.40 -9.46 -6.34
C ASP A 74 -14.45 -8.25 -6.39
N TYR A 75 -13.13 -8.48 -6.30
CA TYR A 75 -12.17 -7.38 -6.18
C TYR A 75 -11.00 -7.51 -7.16
N ARG A 76 -10.86 -6.49 -8.00
CA ARG A 76 -9.64 -6.25 -8.79
C ARG A 76 -8.75 -5.28 -8.02
N PHE A 77 -7.52 -5.66 -7.76
CA PHE A 77 -6.54 -4.85 -7.05
C PHE A 77 -5.67 -4.04 -8.01
N LEU A 78 -5.20 -2.88 -7.55
CA LEU A 78 -4.33 -2.04 -8.36
C LEU A 78 -3.02 -2.77 -8.69
N GLY A 79 -2.43 -3.49 -7.75
CA GLY A 79 -1.19 -4.23 -7.97
C GLY A 79 -1.02 -5.43 -7.06
N ASP A 80 -0.01 -6.23 -7.36
CA ASP A 80 0.38 -7.39 -6.55
C ASP A 80 1.06 -7.01 -5.22
N ALA A 81 1.39 -7.99 -4.39
CA ALA A 81 2.00 -7.76 -3.07
C ALA A 81 3.35 -7.03 -3.13
N ALA A 82 4.13 -7.19 -4.22
CA ALA A 82 5.39 -6.48 -4.39
C ALA A 82 5.14 -5.00 -4.72
N PHE A 83 4.11 -4.72 -5.52
CA PHE A 83 3.62 -3.36 -5.74
C PHE A 83 3.16 -2.72 -4.42
N ASP A 84 2.31 -3.40 -3.65
CA ASP A 84 1.78 -2.90 -2.37
C ASP A 84 2.92 -2.56 -1.40
N THR A 85 3.91 -3.45 -1.28
CA THR A 85 5.07 -3.25 -0.41
C THR A 85 5.86 -2.01 -0.82
N ARG A 86 6.17 -1.86 -2.11
CA ARG A 86 6.91 -0.71 -2.62
C ARG A 86 6.13 0.60 -2.49
N TYR A 87 4.82 0.55 -2.69
CA TYR A 87 3.95 1.70 -2.44
C TYR A 87 4.08 2.16 -0.99
N VAL A 88 3.99 1.24 -0.02
CA VAL A 88 4.11 1.56 1.41
C VAL A 88 5.49 2.11 1.76
N SER A 89 6.58 1.49 1.31
CA SER A 89 7.94 1.97 1.62
C SER A 89 8.14 3.41 1.11
N ASN A 90 7.70 3.72 -0.11
CA ASN A 90 7.75 5.06 -0.67
C ASN A 90 6.84 6.05 0.07
N ALA A 91 5.61 5.66 0.39
CA ALA A 91 4.65 6.50 1.10
C ALA A 91 5.14 6.84 2.52
N MET A 92 5.69 5.85 3.23
CA MET A 92 6.33 6.03 4.54
C MET A 92 7.48 7.01 4.47
N LEU A 93 8.43 6.79 3.55
CA LEU A 93 9.59 7.66 3.39
C LEU A 93 9.19 9.09 3.04
N ASN A 94 8.23 9.27 2.13
CA ASN A 94 7.77 10.58 1.71
C ASN A 94 7.02 11.35 2.79
N GLN A 95 6.20 10.67 3.59
CA GLN A 95 5.37 11.31 4.61
C GLN A 95 6.10 11.54 5.92
N THR A 96 7.10 10.71 6.23
CA THR A 96 7.75 10.71 7.55
C THR A 96 9.26 10.92 7.50
N GLY A 97 9.90 10.81 6.33
CA GLY A 97 11.36 10.74 6.21
C GLY A 97 11.98 9.46 6.78
N SER A 98 11.15 8.52 7.27
CA SER A 98 11.57 7.24 7.82
C SER A 98 11.10 6.10 6.91
N ARG A 99 11.92 5.06 6.79
CA ARG A 99 11.58 3.89 5.96
C ARG A 99 10.52 2.99 6.61
N TYR A 100 10.50 2.94 7.94
CA TYR A 100 9.61 2.07 8.71
C TYR A 100 8.84 2.82 9.80
N LEU A 101 7.73 2.25 10.24
CA LEU A 101 7.10 2.58 11.53
C LEU A 101 8.11 2.41 12.67
N ASN A 102 7.91 3.15 13.76
CA ASN A 102 8.78 3.07 14.93
C ASN A 102 8.84 1.63 15.47
N GLY A 103 10.06 1.10 15.67
CA GLY A 103 10.28 -0.24 16.21
C GLY A 103 10.19 -1.38 15.19
N ILE A 104 9.92 -1.09 13.91
CA ILE A 104 9.85 -2.09 12.83
C ILE A 104 11.15 -2.11 12.03
N GLY A 105 11.64 -3.31 11.70
CA GLY A 105 12.94 -3.50 11.06
C GLY A 105 12.89 -4.03 9.62
N SER A 106 11.71 -4.40 9.10
CA SER A 106 11.58 -5.03 7.79
C SER A 106 10.27 -4.71 7.08
N ASP A 107 10.28 -4.80 5.75
CA ASP A 107 9.08 -4.59 4.92
C ASP A 107 7.98 -5.60 5.24
N LEU A 108 8.32 -6.88 5.49
CA LEU A 108 7.36 -7.91 5.89
C LEU A 108 6.63 -7.56 7.19
N GLU A 109 7.39 -7.24 8.22
CA GLU A 109 6.86 -6.90 9.54
C GLU A 109 6.00 -5.63 9.48
N GLN A 110 6.42 -4.64 8.68
CA GLN A 110 5.67 -3.43 8.43
C GLN A 110 4.31 -3.73 7.78
N MET A 111 4.31 -4.48 6.69
CA MET A 111 3.09 -4.83 5.97
C MET A 111 2.13 -5.62 6.87
N GLN A 112 2.65 -6.57 7.66
CA GLN A 112 1.84 -7.36 8.59
C GLN A 112 1.21 -6.47 9.65
N THR A 113 2.01 -5.60 10.26
CA THR A 113 1.56 -4.68 11.30
C THR A 113 0.46 -3.76 10.76
N LEU A 114 0.67 -3.14 9.60
CA LEU A 114 -0.29 -2.23 8.97
C LEU A 114 -1.62 -2.91 8.64
N MET A 115 -1.60 -4.11 8.05
CA MET A 115 -2.81 -4.85 7.68
C MET A 115 -3.54 -5.43 8.91
N ASP A 116 -2.81 -5.88 9.93
CA ASP A 116 -3.42 -6.35 11.18
C ASP A 116 -4.02 -5.19 11.98
N ASN A 117 -3.39 -4.01 11.99
CA ASN A 117 -3.97 -2.79 12.55
C ASN A 117 -5.24 -2.41 11.79
N ALA A 118 -5.23 -2.52 10.46
CA ALA A 118 -6.37 -2.22 9.59
C ALA A 118 -7.59 -3.10 9.90
N ALA A 119 -7.39 -4.41 10.09
CA ALA A 119 -8.46 -5.34 10.44
C ALA A 119 -9.07 -5.03 11.82
N ARG A 120 -8.24 -4.65 12.80
CA ARG A 120 -8.71 -4.20 14.12
C ARG A 120 -9.50 -2.89 14.01
N ALA A 121 -8.98 -1.92 13.26
CA ALA A 121 -9.66 -0.64 13.01
C ALA A 121 -10.99 -0.82 12.27
N GLN A 122 -11.07 -1.79 11.35
CA GLN A 122 -12.30 -2.14 10.65
C GLN A 122 -13.41 -2.54 11.61
N GLN A 123 -13.10 -3.34 12.62
CA GLN A 123 -14.05 -3.77 13.63
C GLN A 123 -14.41 -2.65 14.60
N SER A 124 -13.43 -1.88 15.09
CA SER A 124 -13.65 -0.87 16.12
C SER A 124 -14.27 0.43 15.60
N LEU A 125 -13.93 0.85 14.38
CA LEU A 125 -14.38 2.11 13.77
C LEU A 125 -15.46 1.91 12.69
N GLY A 126 -15.89 0.66 12.47
CA GLY A 126 -16.90 0.32 11.46
C GLY A 126 -16.45 0.66 10.03
N LEU A 127 -15.16 0.50 9.73
CA LEU A 127 -14.64 0.77 8.39
C LEU A 127 -15.25 -0.22 7.39
N LYS A 128 -15.43 0.21 6.15
CA LYS A 128 -15.99 -0.62 5.07
C LYS A 128 -14.96 -0.77 3.98
N PHE A 129 -14.62 -2.01 3.64
CA PHE A 129 -13.65 -2.29 2.58
C PHE A 129 -14.08 -1.59 1.28
N GLY A 130 -13.12 -1.00 0.56
CA GLY A 130 -13.39 -0.20 -0.64
C GLY A 130 -13.91 1.22 -0.37
N VAL A 131 -14.14 1.63 0.88
CA VAL A 131 -14.57 2.99 1.23
C VAL A 131 -13.42 3.75 1.89
N SER A 132 -13.17 4.97 1.42
CA SER A 132 -12.18 5.86 2.02
C SER A 132 -12.56 6.24 3.46
N LEU A 133 -11.55 6.33 4.33
CA LEU A 133 -11.79 6.76 5.71
C LEU A 133 -12.18 8.25 5.75
N THR A 134 -13.16 8.56 6.59
CA THR A 134 -13.51 9.94 6.92
C THR A 134 -12.43 10.58 7.80
N ALA A 135 -12.36 11.91 7.84
CA ALA A 135 -11.43 12.63 8.72
C ALA A 135 -11.58 12.23 10.20
N GLN A 136 -12.80 11.95 10.64
CA GLN A 136 -13.09 11.51 12.00
C GLN A 136 -12.55 10.10 12.27
N GLN A 137 -12.69 9.17 11.32
CA GLN A 137 -12.11 7.83 11.42
C GLN A 137 -10.59 7.89 11.43
N ILE A 138 -9.98 8.71 10.57
CA ILE A 138 -8.52 8.93 10.53
C ILE A 138 -8.03 9.45 11.89
N ALA A 139 -8.69 10.47 12.45
CA ALA A 139 -8.34 11.03 13.74
C ALA A 139 -8.55 10.06 14.92
N SER A 140 -9.35 9.01 14.72
CA SER A 140 -9.63 7.97 15.73
C SER A 140 -8.74 6.73 15.57
N LEU A 141 -7.81 6.72 14.60
CA LEU A 141 -6.87 5.62 14.44
C LEU A 141 -5.87 5.62 15.61
N ASP A 142 -5.86 4.53 16.37
CA ASP A 142 -4.83 4.31 17.38
C ASP A 142 -3.49 3.95 16.74
N HIS A 143 -3.52 3.22 15.63
CA HIS A 143 -2.34 2.76 14.91
C HIS A 143 -2.42 3.07 13.41
N SER A 144 -1.26 3.18 12.76
CA SER A 144 -1.15 3.32 11.32
C SER A 144 -1.67 2.06 10.63
N ILE A 145 -2.34 2.24 9.50
CA ILE A 145 -2.98 1.16 8.75
C ILE A 145 -2.68 1.24 7.26
N LEU A 146 -2.71 0.09 6.60
CA LEU A 146 -2.81 -0.01 5.14
C LEU A 146 -4.25 -0.42 4.80
N TRP A 147 -4.93 0.39 4.00
CA TRP A 147 -6.35 0.21 3.65
C TRP A 147 -6.56 0.23 2.14
N TRP A 148 -7.55 -0.49 1.62
CA TRP A 148 -7.88 -0.49 0.19
C TRP A 148 -9.18 0.24 -0.09
N GLU A 149 -9.11 1.16 -1.06
CA GLU A 149 -10.23 2.02 -1.47
C GLU A 149 -10.62 1.73 -2.93
N ALA A 150 -11.92 1.74 -3.20
CA ALA A 150 -12.43 1.59 -4.56
C ALA A 150 -12.17 2.86 -5.38
N THR A 151 -11.46 2.73 -6.48
CA THR A 151 -11.19 3.81 -7.44
C THR A 151 -11.58 3.37 -8.83
N SER A 152 -12.23 4.24 -9.60
CA SER A 152 -12.53 3.98 -11.01
C SER A 152 -11.34 4.41 -11.88
N ILE A 153 -10.61 3.45 -12.45
CA ILE A 153 -9.50 3.68 -13.38
C ILE A 153 -9.91 3.13 -14.74
N ASN A 154 -9.94 3.98 -15.78
CA ASN A 154 -10.32 3.59 -17.14
C ASN A 154 -11.65 2.83 -17.24
N GLY A 155 -12.64 3.19 -16.39
CA GLY A 155 -13.95 2.54 -16.36
C GLY A 155 -14.01 1.22 -15.59
N GLN A 156 -12.91 0.80 -14.94
CA GLN A 156 -12.84 -0.37 -14.07
C GLN A 156 -12.72 0.07 -12.61
N THR A 157 -13.55 -0.50 -11.74
CA THR A 157 -13.40 -0.34 -10.29
C THR A 157 -12.27 -1.21 -9.78
N VAL A 158 -11.30 -0.59 -9.13
CA VAL A 158 -10.14 -1.29 -8.54
C VAL A 158 -9.87 -0.86 -7.13
N MET A 159 -9.37 -1.79 -6.33
CA MET A 159 -8.93 -1.61 -4.96
C MET A 159 -7.51 -1.05 -4.96
N VAL A 160 -7.36 0.19 -4.49
CA VAL A 160 -6.09 0.91 -4.42
C VAL A 160 -5.60 0.92 -2.97
N PRO A 161 -4.35 0.49 -2.69
CA PRO A 161 -3.77 0.58 -1.35
C PRO A 161 -3.55 2.04 -0.95
N LYS A 162 -3.80 2.35 0.33
CA LYS A 162 -3.60 3.66 0.90
C LYS A 162 -3.07 3.56 2.32
N LEU A 163 -1.98 4.27 2.57
CA LEU A 163 -1.34 4.34 3.87
C LEU A 163 -1.96 5.46 4.69
N TYR A 164 -2.49 5.12 5.86
CA TYR A 164 -2.99 6.06 6.86
C TYR A 164 -2.10 6.03 8.09
N LEU A 165 -1.52 7.17 8.43
CA LEU A 165 -0.56 7.28 9.54
C LEU A 165 -1.23 7.75 10.82
N SER A 166 -1.01 7.00 11.90
CA SER A 166 -1.25 7.46 13.26
C SER A 166 0.01 8.13 13.80
N PRO A 167 -0.06 9.35 14.36
CA PRO A 167 1.08 10.02 14.99
C PRO A 167 1.73 9.22 16.13
N LYS A 168 1.06 8.18 16.65
CA LYS A 168 1.60 7.31 17.70
C LYS A 168 2.66 6.32 17.19
N ASP A 169 2.59 5.96 15.91
CA ASP A 169 3.46 4.92 15.31
C ASP A 169 4.58 5.50 14.43
N VAL A 170 4.52 6.80 14.12
CA VAL A 170 5.51 7.48 13.28
C VAL A 170 6.07 8.71 13.98
N THR A 171 7.34 8.96 13.77
CA THR A 171 7.91 10.28 14.05
C THR A 171 7.66 11.15 12.82
N ILE A 172 6.68 12.06 12.90
CA ILE A 172 6.44 13.01 11.81
C ILE A 172 7.59 14.02 11.83
N ASN A 173 8.47 13.92 10.83
CA ASN A 173 9.43 14.99 10.56
C ASN A 173 8.64 16.21 10.04
N ASN A 174 8.21 17.06 10.97
CA ASN A 174 7.74 18.39 10.64
C ASN A 174 8.95 19.19 10.15
N ALA A 175 9.27 19.07 8.86
CA ALA A 175 10.08 20.08 8.19
C ALA A 175 9.26 21.38 8.22
N ALA A 176 9.70 22.28 9.11
CA ALA A 176 9.20 23.64 9.26
C ALA A 176 9.40 24.47 7.98
#